data_AF-A0A1Y2SAP4-F1
#
_entry.id   AF-A0A1Y2SAP4-F1
#
_cell.length_a   1.000
_cell.length_b   1.000
_cell.length_c   1.000
_cell.angle_alpha   90.00
_cell.angle_beta   90.00
_cell.angle_gamma   90.00
#
_symmetry.space_group_name_H-M   'P 1'
#
loop_
_entity.id
_entity.type
_entity.pdbx_description
1 polymer ?
#
loop_
_entity_poly.entity_id
_entity_poly.type
_entity_poly.pdbx_seq_one_letter_code
_entity_poly.pdbx_strand_id
1 'polypeptide(L)'
;MFGNLQRIASRYIPQQSVQWYRFQSNESDELGQKQSHYHDPITIRGSWQAIDTQDVKEMGLDTTKVYRKFYTSHYIRHIQRGRSADFLVVAGRRYQP
;
A
#
# COMPACT_ATOMS: atom_id res chain seq x y z
N MET A 1 -0.43 24.46 -20.88
CA MET A 1 -0.70 23.01 -21.00
C MET A 1 0.07 22.28 -19.90
N PHE A 2 -0.52 22.08 -18.71
CA PHE A 2 0.06 21.21 -17.68
C PHE A 2 -0.17 19.76 -18.08
N GLY A 3 0.60 19.28 -19.07
CA GLY A 3 0.50 17.92 -19.57
C GLY A 3 0.90 16.93 -18.49
N ASN A 4 -0.12 16.25 -17.93
CA ASN A 4 -0.06 15.05 -17.08
C ASN A 4 1.34 14.73 -16.50
N LEU A 5 1.71 15.43 -15.42
CA LEU A 5 3.00 15.30 -14.74
C LEU A 5 3.32 13.86 -14.34
N GLN A 6 2.30 13.09 -13.95
CA GLN A 6 2.43 11.67 -13.65
C GLN A 6 2.97 10.91 -14.87
N ARG A 7 2.43 11.15 -16.07
CA ARG A 7 2.88 10.50 -17.31
C ARG A 7 4.34 10.80 -17.63
N ILE A 8 4.81 12.02 -17.34
CA ILE A 8 6.20 12.43 -17.58
C ILE A 8 7.11 11.78 -16.51
N ALA A 9 6.73 11.86 -15.24
CA ALA A 9 7.49 11.27 -14.13
C ALA A 9 7.61 9.74 -14.26
N SER A 10 6.56 9.06 -14.70
CA SER A 10 6.56 7.60 -14.91
C SER A 10 7.55 7.12 -15.98
N ARG A 11 8.09 8.01 -16.83
CA ARG A 11 9.16 7.64 -17.78
C ARG A 11 10.54 7.58 -17.13
N TYR A 12 10.80 8.44 -16.16
CA TYR A 12 12.11 8.56 -15.50
C TYR A 12 12.17 7.78 -14.19
N ILE A 13 11.03 7.55 -13.54
CA ILE A 13 10.94 6.84 -12.28
C ILE A 13 10.52 5.39 -12.57
N PRO A 14 11.33 4.38 -12.18
CA PRO A 14 11.00 2.97 -12.40
C PRO A 14 9.60 2.62 -11.91
N GLN A 15 8.81 2.01 -12.79
CA GLN A 15 7.47 1.53 -12.48
C GLN A 15 7.55 0.05 -12.10
N GLN A 16 6.96 -0.30 -10.96
CA GLN A 16 6.89 -1.67 -10.47
C GLN A 16 5.43 -2.12 -10.39
N SER A 17 5.19 -3.41 -10.64
CA SER A 17 3.86 -4.02 -10.50
C SER A 17 3.69 -4.54 -9.08
N VAL A 18 2.55 -4.25 -8.48
CA VAL A 18 2.20 -4.58 -7.10
C VAL A 18 0.80 -5.19 -7.08
N GLN A 19 0.60 -6.23 -6.28
CA GLN A 19 -0.74 -6.78 -6.06
C GLN A 19 -1.42 -6.00 -4.94
N TRP A 20 -2.60 -5.45 -5.21
CA TRP A 20 -3.40 -4.69 -4.26
C TRP A 20 -4.63 -5.47 -3.83
N TYR A 21 -4.72 -5.69 -2.53
CA TYR A 21 -5.84 -6.35 -1.87
C TYR A 21 -6.69 -5.30 -1.18
N ARG A 22 -7.92 -5.15 -1.68
CA ARG A 22 -8.88 -4.16 -1.19
C ARG A 22 -9.75 -4.77 -0.12
N PHE A 23 -9.84 -4.11 1.02
CA PHE A 23 -10.71 -4.56 2.10
C PHE A 23 -12.17 -4.51 1.68
N GLN A 24 -12.85 -5.66 1.79
CA GLN A 24 -14.26 -5.81 1.46
C GLN A 24 -15.13 -5.68 2.71
N SER A 25 -14.99 -6.60 3.66
CA SER A 25 -15.84 -6.71 4.85
C SER A 25 -15.11 -7.39 6.01
N ASN A 26 -15.65 -7.21 7.22
CA ASN A 26 -15.31 -8.05 8.36
C ASN A 26 -16.50 -8.95 8.62
N GLU A 27 -16.28 -10.27 8.63
CA GLU A 27 -17.28 -11.26 8.99
C GLU A 27 -16.90 -11.86 10.34
N SER A 28 -17.89 -12.06 11.21
CA SER A 28 -17.67 -12.72 12.49
C SER A 28 -17.88 -14.21 12.31
N ASP A 29 -16.87 -15.00 12.66
CA ASP A 29 -16.97 -16.45 12.68
C ASP A 29 -17.86 -16.94 13.85
N GLU A 30 -18.19 -18.24 13.86
CA GLU A 30 -19.01 -18.89 14.90
C GLU A 30 -18.42 -18.72 16.32
N LEU A 31 -17.11 -18.49 16.41
CA LEU A 31 -16.37 -18.22 17.65
C LEU A 31 -16.33 -16.73 18.05
N GLY A 32 -17.02 -15.85 17.31
CA GLY A 32 -17.04 -14.41 17.55
C GLY A 32 -15.77 -13.67 17.13
N GLN A 33 -14.85 -14.32 16.41
CA GLN A 33 -13.66 -13.68 15.86
C GLN A 33 -13.97 -12.96 14.55
N LYS A 34 -13.48 -11.72 14.39
CA LYS A 34 -13.64 -10.95 13.15
C LYS A 34 -12.58 -11.36 12.14
N GLN A 35 -12.99 -11.99 11.06
CA GLN A 35 -12.17 -12.28 9.89
C GLN A 35 -12.34 -11.18 8.84
N SER A 36 -11.24 -10.65 8.32
CA SER A 36 -11.25 -9.65 7.25
C SER A 36 -11.26 -10.31 5.89
N HIS A 37 -12.30 -10.05 5.11
CA HIS A 37 -12.41 -10.48 3.73
C HIS A 37 -11.91 -9.37 2.79
N TYR A 38 -11.18 -9.80 1.77
CA TYR A 38 -10.58 -8.93 0.77
C TYR A 38 -11.10 -9.34 -0.60
N HIS A 39 -11.25 -8.35 -1.49
CA HIS A 39 -11.51 -8.62 -2.90
C HIS A 39 -10.34 -9.33 -3.57
N ASP A 40 -10.61 -9.92 -4.74
CA ASP A 40 -9.57 -10.48 -5.60
C ASP A 40 -8.45 -9.45 -5.86
N PRO A 41 -7.17 -9.89 -5.80
CA PRO A 41 -6.05 -8.98 -5.93
C PRO A 41 -6.01 -8.37 -7.32
N ILE A 42 -5.90 -7.05 -7.38
CA ILE A 42 -5.70 -6.33 -8.63
C ILE A 42 -4.24 -5.91 -8.78
N THR A 43 -3.68 -6.11 -9.96
CA THR A 43 -2.31 -5.68 -10.24
C THR A 43 -2.30 -4.20 -10.58
N ILE A 44 -1.67 -3.39 -9.73
CA ILE A 44 -1.48 -1.95 -9.94
C ILE A 44 -0.02 -1.63 -10.22
N ARG A 45 0.21 -0.53 -10.94
CA ARG A 45 1.56 -0.03 -11.25
C ARG A 45 1.82 1.29 -10.54
N GLY A 46 3.04 1.45 -10.07
CA GLY A 46 3.50 2.69 -9.45
C GLY A 46 4.98 2.69 -9.19
N SER A 47 5.48 3.79 -8.65
CA SER A 47 6.88 3.90 -8.21
C SER A 47 7.00 3.37 -6.78
N TRP A 48 7.79 2.32 -6.59
CA TRP A 48 8.02 1.70 -5.30
C TRP A 48 9.47 1.95 -4.86
N GLN A 49 9.64 2.76 -3.84
CA GLN A 49 10.94 3.31 -3.42
C GLN A 49 11.24 2.92 -1.98
N ALA A 50 12.50 2.58 -1.72
CA ALA A 50 13.00 2.43 -0.37
C ALA A 50 13.04 3.81 0.31
N ILE A 51 12.77 3.85 1.61
CA ILE A 51 13.00 5.03 2.45
C ILE A 51 14.26 4.76 3.27
N ASP A 52 15.10 5.77 3.44
CA ASP A 52 16.27 5.67 4.32
C ASP A 52 15.84 5.56 5.79
N THR A 53 16.60 4.85 6.60
CA THR A 53 16.34 4.72 8.04
C THR A 53 16.41 6.06 8.76
N GLN A 54 17.22 7.02 8.27
CA GLN A 54 17.28 8.37 8.80
C GLN A 54 15.96 9.13 8.56
N ASP A 55 15.42 9.08 7.34
CA ASP A 55 14.11 9.66 7.01
C ASP A 55 12.99 9.03 7.87
N VAL A 56 13.02 7.71 8.08
CA VAL A 56 12.06 7.00 8.94
C VAL A 56 12.12 7.53 10.38
N LYS A 57 13.32 7.73 10.90
CA LYS A 57 13.54 8.27 12.25
C LYS A 57 13.05 9.72 12.36
N GLU A 58 13.32 10.55 11.35
CA GLU A 58 12.85 11.95 11.31
C GLU A 58 11.31 12.05 11.24
N MET A 59 10.66 11.08 10.60
CA MET A 59 9.18 10.95 10.60
C MET A 59 8.62 10.43 11.94
N GLY A 60 9.47 10.08 12.91
CA GLY A 60 9.05 9.49 14.18
C GLY A 60 8.50 8.06 14.05
N LEU A 61 8.81 7.38 12.94
CA LEU A 61 8.39 6.01 12.69
C LEU A 61 9.35 4.99 13.33
N ASP A 62 8.86 3.78 13.53
CA ASP A 62 9.59 2.70 14.19
C ASP A 62 10.73 2.17 13.30
N THR A 63 11.97 2.53 13.62
CA THR A 63 13.15 2.18 12.82
C THR A 63 13.45 0.67 12.75
N THR A 64 12.78 -0.16 13.57
CA THR A 64 12.88 -1.63 13.47
C THR A 64 12.10 -2.19 12.28
N LYS A 65 11.18 -1.39 11.70
CA LYS A 65 10.33 -1.77 10.57
C LYS A 65 10.87 -1.22 9.26
N VAL A 66 10.64 -1.98 8.19
CA VAL A 66 11.02 -1.58 6.82
C VAL A 66 9.87 -0.82 6.17
N TYR A 67 10.02 0.50 6.07
CA TYR A 67 9.07 1.36 5.37
C TYR A 67 9.46 1.58 3.90
N ARG A 68 8.45 1.77 3.06
CA ARG A 68 8.62 2.05 1.63
C ARG A 68 7.59 3.08 1.18
N LYS A 69 7.98 3.94 0.25
CA LYS A 69 7.07 4.89 -0.42
C LYS A 69 6.53 4.24 -1.68
N PHE A 70 5.21 4.28 -1.84
CA PHE A 70 4.56 3.84 -3.06
C PHE A 70 3.75 4.97 -3.68
N TYR A 71 4.18 5.44 -4.85
CA TYR A 71 3.47 6.46 -5.60
C TYR A 71 2.63 5.78 -6.69
N THR A 72 1.32 5.90 -6.57
CA THR A 72 0.33 5.33 -7.50
C THR A 72 -0.82 6.31 -7.72
N SER A 73 -1.50 6.21 -8.86
CA SER A 73 -2.77 6.93 -9.09
C SER A 73 -3.97 6.27 -8.41
N HIS A 74 -3.78 5.08 -7.84
CA HIS A 74 -4.85 4.36 -7.16
C HIS A 74 -4.99 4.86 -5.72
N TYR A 75 -6.22 5.16 -5.33
CA TYR A 75 -6.51 5.54 -3.94
C TYR A 75 -6.53 4.30 -3.05
N ILE A 76 -5.41 4.05 -2.38
CA ILE A 76 -5.24 2.95 -1.41
C ILE A 76 -5.77 3.40 -0.05
N ARG A 77 -6.65 2.61 0.57
CA ARG A 77 -7.27 2.99 1.83
C ARG A 77 -6.40 2.59 3.03
N HIS A 78 -6.08 3.58 3.85
CA HIS A 78 -5.42 3.39 5.13
C HIS A 78 -6.38 2.83 6.19
N ILE A 79 -5.83 2.42 7.33
CA ILE A 79 -6.62 1.93 8.46
C ILE A 79 -7.60 3.02 8.95
N GLN A 80 -8.86 2.65 9.18
CA GLN A 80 -9.90 3.51 9.72
C GLN A 80 -10.56 2.82 10.92
N ARG A 81 -11.11 3.58 11.88
CA ARG A 81 -11.80 2.98 13.04
C ARG A 81 -12.91 2.02 12.56
N GLY A 82 -12.86 0.78 13.02
CA GLY A 82 -13.86 -0.26 12.69
C GLY A 82 -13.65 -0.97 11.36
N ARG A 83 -12.61 -0.64 10.58
CA ARG A 83 -12.33 -1.23 9.27
C ARG A 83 -10.85 -1.60 9.14
N SER A 84 -10.55 -2.76 8.56
CA SER A 84 -9.16 -3.12 8.27
C SER A 84 -8.64 -2.34 7.06
N ALA A 85 -7.33 -2.06 7.04
CA ALA A 85 -6.70 -1.39 5.91
C ALA A 85 -6.63 -2.30 4.67
N ASP A 86 -6.53 -1.67 3.51
CA ASP A 86 -6.03 -2.36 2.31
C ASP A 86 -4.59 -2.82 2.54
N PHE A 87 -4.12 -3.78 1.76
CA PHE A 87 -2.69 -4.15 1.79
C PHE A 87 -2.13 -4.41 0.41
N LEU A 88 -0.81 -4.32 0.31
CA LEU A 88 -0.05 -4.52 -0.91
C LEU A 88 0.84 -5.74 -0.76
N VAL A 89 1.01 -6.51 -1.83
CA VAL A 89 1.99 -7.58 -1.92
C VAL A 89 2.98 -7.27 -3.04
N VAL A 90 4.26 -7.14 -2.65
CA VAL A 90 5.37 -6.84 -3.54
C VAL A 90 6.42 -7.91 -3.38
N ALA A 91 6.74 -8.63 -4.46
CA ALA A 91 7.72 -9.73 -4.44
C ALA A 91 7.47 -10.74 -3.30
N GLY A 92 6.20 -11.10 -3.06
CA GLY A 92 5.79 -12.04 -2.01
C GLY A 92 5.77 -11.47 -0.58
N ARG A 93 6.15 -10.19 -0.39
CA ARG A 93 6.11 -9.54 0.93
C ARG A 93 4.87 -8.66 1.06
N ARG A 94 4.20 -8.77 2.21
CA ARG A 94 3.00 -7.99 2.55
C ARG A 94 3.39 -6.65 3.19
N TYR A 95 2.76 -5.57 2.73
CA TYR A 95 2.92 -4.21 3.23
C TYR A 95 1.55 -3.62 3.55
N GLN A 96 1.45 -2.97 4.69
CA GLN A 96 0.26 -2.25 5.12
C GLN A 96 0.54 -0.73 5.04
N PRO A 97 -0.41 0.05 4.52
CA PRO A 97 -0.31 1.50 4.40
C PRO A 97 -0.64 2.23 5.71
#